data_AF-A0A352FI97-F1
#
_entry.id   AF-A0A352FI97-F1
#
_cell.length_a   1.000
_cell.length_b   1.000
_cell.length_c   1.000
_cell.angle_alpha   90.00
_cell.angle_beta   90.00
_cell.angle_gamma   90.00
#
_symmetry.space_group_name_H-M   'P 1'
#
loop_
_entity.id
_entity.type
_entity.pdbx_description
1 polymer ?
#
loop_
_entity_poly.entity_id
_entity_poly.type
_entity_poly.pdbx_seq_one_letter_code
_entity_poly.pdbx_strand_id
1 'polypeptide(L)'
;MDIKKSQQKTMTEVIGLAILAAIAAWQFCLFVAFKGADVQGGIIHLWVAIAIGLITSVHGFFFISIFRRYDRENEMHIASQGRP
;
A
#
# COMPACT_ATOMS: atom_id res chain seq x y z
N MET A 1 -17.95 17.08 4.34
CA MET A 1 -16.91 16.46 3.49
C MET A 1 -17.62 15.51 2.53
N ASP A 2 -17.59 15.77 1.22
CA ASP A 2 -18.34 14.99 0.22
C ASP A 2 -17.93 13.51 0.23
N ILE A 3 -18.88 12.61 0.52
CA ILE A 3 -18.64 11.16 0.60
C ILE A 3 -18.02 10.62 -0.69
N LYS A 4 -18.44 11.16 -1.85
CA LYS A 4 -17.85 10.82 -3.17
C LYS A 4 -16.36 11.15 -3.26
N LYS A 5 -15.93 12.29 -2.70
CA LYS A 5 -14.53 12.72 -2.70
C LYS A 5 -13.66 11.85 -1.79
N SER A 6 -14.22 11.38 -0.67
CA SER A 6 -13.56 10.41 0.21
C SER A 6 -13.35 9.06 -0.49
N GLN A 7 -14.38 8.52 -1.14
CA GLN A 7 -14.27 7.23 -1.84
C GLN A 7 -13.31 7.28 -3.03
N GLN A 8 -13.31 8.37 -3.81
CA GLN A 8 -12.34 8.54 -4.90
C GLN A 8 -10.89 8.54 -4.39
N LYS A 9 -10.63 9.18 -3.25
CA LYS A 9 -9.31 9.20 -2.63
C LYS A 9 -8.86 7.79 -2.21
N THR A 10 -9.74 7.05 -1.55
CA THR A 10 -9.50 5.66 -1.15
C THR A 10 -9.21 4.75 -2.34
N MET A 11 -10.00 4.84 -3.41
CA MET A 11 -9.76 4.05 -4.62
C MET A 11 -8.41 4.38 -5.27
N THR A 12 -8.05 5.67 -5.30
CA THR A 12 -6.76 6.11 -5.83
C THR A 12 -5.59 5.54 -5.02
N GLU A 13 -5.70 5.53 -3.69
CA GLU A 13 -4.68 4.96 -2.80
C GLU A 13 -4.53 3.45 -2.99
N VAL A 14 -5.64 2.70 -3.12
CA VAL A 14 -5.61 1.26 -3.39
C VAL A 14 -4.98 0.94 -4.74
N ILE A 15 -5.34 1.69 -5.79
CA ILE A 15 -4.74 1.54 -7.12
C ILE A 15 -3.23 1.84 -7.06
N GLY A 16 -2.83 2.90 -6.37
CA GLY A 16 -1.42 3.24 -6.18
C GLY A 16 -0.64 2.12 -5.50
N LEU A 17 -1.21 1.51 -4.46
CA LEU A 17 -0.60 0.37 -3.75
C LEU A 17 -0.42 -0.84 -4.66
N ALA A 18 -1.43 -1.15 -5.47
CA ALA A 18 -1.40 -2.27 -6.42
C ALA A 18 -0.33 -2.07 -7.50
N ILE A 19 -0.20 -0.84 -8.03
CA ILE A 19 0.84 -0.49 -9.00
C ILE A 19 2.24 -0.67 -8.39
N LEU A 20 2.48 -0.18 -7.17
CA LEU A 20 3.77 -0.33 -6.50
C LEU A 20 4.12 -1.81 -6.27
N ALA A 21 3.14 -2.62 -5.86
CA ALA A 21 3.33 -4.06 -5.71
C ALA A 21 3.70 -4.74 -7.05
N ALA A 22 3.03 -4.36 -8.14
CA ALA A 22 3.35 -4.85 -9.47
C ALA A 22 4.77 -4.46 -9.92
N ILE A 23 5.21 -3.23 -9.63
CA ILE A 23 6.57 -2.78 -9.92
C ILE A 23 7.59 -3.58 -9.10
N ALA A 24 7.34 -3.84 -7.81
CA ALA A 24 8.24 -4.66 -6.99
C ALA A 24 8.37 -6.08 -7.55
N ALA A 25 7.25 -6.71 -7.94
CA ALA A 25 7.26 -8.02 -8.57
C ALA A 25 8.02 -8.00 -9.90
N TRP A 26 7.86 -6.94 -10.70
CA TRP A 26 8.58 -6.77 -11.95
C TRP A 26 10.10 -6.67 -11.74
N GLN A 27 10.55 -5.89 -10.76
CA GLN A 27 11.97 -5.77 -10.41
C GLN A 27 12.54 -7.11 -9.94
N PHE A 28 11.75 -7.89 -9.19
CA PHE A 28 12.16 -9.24 -8.79
C PHE A 28 12.30 -10.18 -9.99
N CYS A 29 11.38 -10.13 -10.97
CA CYS A 29 11.48 -10.89 -12.21
C CYS A 29 12.75 -10.53 -13.00
N LEU A 30 13.10 -9.25 -13.09
CA LEU A 30 14.34 -8.80 -13.75
C LEU A 30 15.58 -9.33 -13.02
N PHE A 31 15.58 -9.30 -11.68
CA PHE A 31 16.64 -9.94 -10.91
C PHE A 31 16.77 -11.42 -11.27
N VAL A 32 15.68 -12.17 -11.30
CA VAL A 32 15.70 -13.61 -11.63
C VAL A 32 16.21 -13.83 -13.06
N ALA A 33 15.76 -13.02 -14.03
CA ALA A 33 16.18 -13.11 -15.42
C ALA A 33 17.68 -12.82 -15.62
N PHE A 34 18.25 -11.91 -14.81
CA PHE A 34 19.65 -11.51 -14.89
C PHE A 34 20.52 -12.06 -13.76
N LYS A 35 20.04 -13.06 -13.02
CA LYS A 35 20.72 -13.71 -11.91
C LYS A 35 21.93 -14.51 -12.42
N GLY A 36 23.04 -13.82 -12.66
CA GLY A 36 24.29 -14.39 -13.20
C GLY A 36 24.95 -13.51 -14.26
N ALA A 37 24.22 -12.57 -14.86
CA ALA A 37 24.77 -11.53 -15.70
C ALA A 37 25.03 -10.29 -14.84
N ASP A 38 26.11 -10.31 -14.04
CA ASP A 38 26.44 -9.22 -13.11
C ASP A 38 26.64 -7.87 -13.84
N VAL A 39 27.06 -7.92 -15.10
CA VAL A 39 27.15 -6.77 -16.02
C VAL A 39 25.79 -6.09 -16.25
N GLN A 40 24.67 -6.82 -16.12
CA GLN A 40 23.32 -6.28 -16.29
C GLN A 40 22.69 -5.84 -14.94
N GLY A 41 23.44 -5.88 -13.84
CA GLY A 41 23.00 -5.29 -12.57
C GLY A 41 21.89 -6.07 -11.86
N GLY A 42 21.86 -7.40 -11.96
CA GLY A 42 20.86 -8.25 -11.30
C GLY A 42 20.68 -7.93 -9.81
N ILE A 43 21.78 -7.75 -9.06
CA ILE A 43 21.72 -7.37 -7.63
C ILE A 43 20.99 -6.05 -7.37
N ILE A 44 21.13 -5.06 -8.27
CA ILE A 44 20.46 -3.77 -8.13
C ILE A 44 18.94 -3.96 -8.23
N HIS A 45 18.47 -4.77 -9.18
CA HIS A 45 17.05 -5.09 -9.31
C HIS A 45 16.47 -5.75 -8.04
N LEU A 46 17.25 -6.62 -7.38
CA LEU A 46 16.83 -7.22 -6.11
C LEU A 46 16.65 -6.17 -5.01
N TRP A 47 17.63 -5.28 -4.83
CA TRP A 47 17.54 -4.22 -3.82
C TRP A 47 16.38 -3.25 -4.10
N VAL A 48 16.15 -2.90 -5.37
CA VAL A 48 14.99 -2.07 -5.76
C VAL A 48 13.68 -2.80 -5.44
N ALA A 49 13.55 -4.09 -5.76
CA ALA A 49 12.36 -4.87 -5.43
C ALA A 49 12.08 -4.89 -3.92
N ILE A 50 13.12 -5.12 -3.10
CA ILE A 50 13.01 -5.12 -1.64
C ILE A 50 12.59 -3.74 -1.13
N ALA A 51 13.22 -2.67 -1.60
CA ALA A 51 12.92 -1.31 -1.18
C ALA A 51 11.46 -0.93 -1.47
N ILE A 52 10.98 -1.20 -2.70
CA ILE A 52 9.59 -0.94 -3.09
C ILE A 52 8.62 -1.81 -2.27
N GLY A 53 8.95 -3.09 -2.06
CA GLY A 53 8.14 -3.99 -1.24
C GLY A 53 7.96 -3.50 0.20
N LEU A 54 9.04 -3.00 0.81
CA LEU A 54 9.01 -2.43 2.16
C LEU A 54 8.14 -1.16 2.20
N ILE A 55 8.34 -0.23 1.26
CA ILE A 55 7.56 1.00 1.16
C ILE A 55 6.06 0.68 1.02
N THR A 56 5.73 -0.24 0.10
CA THR A 56 4.36 -0.68 -0.15
C THR A 56 3.71 -1.27 1.11
N SER A 57 4.47 -2.11 1.84
CA SER A 57 3.99 -2.75 3.07
C SER A 57 3.75 -1.74 4.20
N VAL A 58 4.70 -0.82 4.41
CA VAL A 58 4.56 0.25 5.41
C VAL A 58 3.38 1.14 5.08
N HIS A 59 3.24 1.55 3.83
CA HIS A 59 2.13 2.41 3.40
C HIS A 59 0.77 1.71 3.56
N GLY A 60 0.67 0.43 3.18
CA GLY A 60 -0.54 -0.37 3.37
C GLY A 60 -0.91 -0.52 4.84
N PHE A 61 0.08 -0.72 5.73
CA PHE A 61 -0.16 -0.79 7.17
C PHE A 61 -0.75 0.51 7.73
N PHE A 62 -0.20 1.66 7.36
CA PHE A 62 -0.73 2.96 7.79
C PHE A 62 -2.15 3.21 7.25
N PHE A 63 -2.38 2.89 5.97
CA PHE A 63 -3.70 3.02 5.36
C PHE A 63 -4.76 2.21 6.12
N ILE A 64 -4.53 0.91 6.36
CA ILE A 64 -5.45 0.05 7.11
C ILE A 64 -5.63 0.54 8.56
N SER A 65 -4.55 1.02 9.19
CA SER A 65 -4.59 1.53 10.55
C SER A 65 -5.48 2.77 10.70
N ILE A 66 -5.45 3.68 9.72
CA ILE A 66 -6.31 4.86 9.70
C ILE A 66 -7.77 4.44 9.52
N PHE A 67 -8.06 3.51 8.61
CA PHE A 67 -9.41 2.99 8.42
C PHE A 67 -9.99 2.36 9.70
N ARG A 68 -9.20 1.53 10.40
CA ARG A 68 -9.62 0.95 11.69
C ARG A 68 -9.88 1.98 12.77
N ARG A 69 -9.13 3.09 12.80
CA ARG A 69 -9.36 4.18 13.76
C ARG A 69 -10.64 4.94 13.44
N TYR A 70 -10.86 5.24 12.16
CA TYR A 70 -12.07 5.92 11.70
C TYR A 70 -13.34 5.11 12.02
N ASP A 71 -13.31 3.79 11.79
CA ASP A 71 -14.43 2.90 12.10
C ASP A 71 -14.74 2.87 13.60
N ARG A 72 -13.71 2.73 14.44
CA ARG A 72 -13.84 2.79 15.90
C ARG A 72 -14.41 4.12 16.40
N GLU A 73 -13.98 5.25 15.85
CA GLU A 73 -14.49 6.57 16.23
C GLU A 73 -15.96 6.73 15.83
N ASN A 74 -16.34 6.29 14.64
CA ASN A 74 -17.74 6.30 14.20
C ASN A 74 -18.65 5.41 15.06
N GLU A 75 -18.18 4.22 15.50
CA GLU A 75 -18.93 3.36 16.42
C GLU A 75 -19.21 4.06 17.77
N MET A 76 -18.24 4.79 18.32
CA MET A 76 -18.42 5.53 19.58
C MET A 76 -19.43 6.68 19.47
N HIS A 77 -19.50 7.35 18.31
CA HIS A 77 -20.48 8.39 18.07
C HIS A 77 -21.92 7.85 18.02
N ILE A 78 -22.15 6.65 17.46
CA ILE A 78 -23.48 6.01 17.46
C ILE A 78 -23.87 5.56 18.87
N ALA A 79 -22.93 4.98 19.63
CA ALA A 79 -23.20 4.50 20.99
C ALA A 79 -23.52 5.63 21.99
N SER A 80 -23.01 6.85 21.78
CA SER A 80 -23.29 8.00 22.65
C SER A 80 -24.64 8.68 22.39
N GLN A 81 -25.19 8.58 21.18
CA GLN A 81 -26.49 9.17 20.81
C GLN A 81 -27.71 8.35 21.29
N GLY A 82 -27.47 7.19 21.91
CA GLY A 82 -28.50 6.27 22.41
C GLY A 82 -28.85 6.39 23.89
N ARG A 83 -28.53 7.50 24.58
CA ARG A 83 -28.99 7.70 25.97
C ARG A 83 -30.20 8.65 26.02
N PRO A 84 -31.33 8.25 26.65
CA PRO A 84 -32.38 9.18 27.05
C PRO A 84 -31.87 10.19 28.09
#